data_AF-A0A849ZCS4-F1
#
_entry.id   AF-A0A849ZCS4-F1
#
_cell.length_a   1.000
_cell.length_b   1.000
_cell.length_c   1.000
_cell.angle_alpha   90.00
_cell.angle_beta   90.00
_cell.angle_gamma   90.00
#
_symmetry.space_group_name_H-M   'P 1'
#
loop_
_entity.id
_entity.type
_entity.pdbx_description
1 polymer ?
#
loop_
_entity_poly.entity_id
_entity_poly.type
_entity_poly.pdbx_seq_one_letter_code
_entity_poly.pdbx_strand_id
1 'polypeptide(L)'
;MMTYLLNDSMQEYPSFRHYFDVIVVAAGKPGFFVEARPLLLRNGDELKPAPLPLDRGAVYEGGNLTDLERALGTSGDRILYVGDHIYGDILRSKRESAWRTVMIMQEMEGEVAATEACKKEIDQVHELHASREELEDQLRFYQQRFKETSRRLDDPTVNGTERPMLEAERVRVKRTVERIRGQMRQIDHQVTELERAIDACFHPYWGSLMKEADDRSSFGDQVEDYACLYTSRVSNFYGYSPLQHFRSARDRMAHE
;
A
#
# COMPACT_ATOMS: atom_id res chain seq x y z
N MET A 1 -29.82 -3.21 11.57
CA MET A 1 -28.91 -2.94 10.45
C MET A 1 -29.13 -3.91 9.29
N MET A 2 -28.81 -5.20 9.42
CA MET A 2 -28.92 -6.17 8.31
C MET A 2 -30.32 -6.28 7.69
N THR A 3 -31.37 -6.19 8.51
CA THR A 3 -32.76 -6.08 8.03
C THR A 3 -32.96 -4.91 7.08
N TYR A 4 -32.42 -3.73 7.39
CA TYR A 4 -32.55 -2.55 6.53
C TYR A 4 -31.79 -2.71 5.21
N LEU A 5 -30.64 -3.41 5.23
CA LEU A 5 -29.78 -3.57 4.06
C LEU A 5 -30.23 -4.67 3.11
N LEU A 6 -30.80 -5.77 3.61
CA LEU A 6 -30.97 -7.01 2.84
C LEU A 6 -32.36 -7.65 2.90
N ASN A 7 -33.23 -7.28 3.84
CA ASN A 7 -34.58 -7.86 3.80
C ASN A 7 -35.31 -7.38 2.54
N ASP A 8 -36.08 -8.30 1.95
CA ASP A 8 -36.87 -8.07 0.74
C ASP A 8 -36.07 -7.51 -0.45
N SER A 9 -34.73 -7.65 -0.41
CA SER A 9 -33.84 -7.17 -1.47
C SER A 9 -33.73 -8.16 -2.63
N MET A 10 -33.95 -9.45 -2.38
CA MET A 10 -34.12 -10.49 -3.39
C MET A 10 -35.31 -11.39 -3.03
N GLN A 11 -36.09 -11.77 -4.04
CA GLN A 11 -37.31 -12.56 -3.86
C GLN A 11 -37.01 -13.97 -3.31
N GLU A 12 -35.85 -14.51 -3.68
CA GLU A 12 -35.34 -15.82 -3.27
C GLU A 12 -34.89 -15.84 -1.80
N TYR A 13 -34.59 -14.66 -1.24
CA TYR A 13 -34.07 -14.51 0.12
C TYR A 13 -34.86 -13.43 0.89
N PRO A 14 -36.07 -13.74 1.36
CA PRO A 14 -36.95 -12.77 2.02
C PRO A 14 -36.38 -12.20 3.34
N SER A 15 -35.45 -12.93 3.97
CA SER A 15 -34.73 -12.47 5.16
C SER A 15 -33.24 -12.46 4.90
N PHE A 16 -32.54 -11.45 5.44
CA PHE A 16 -31.06 -11.41 5.44
C PHE A 16 -30.44 -12.70 5.98
N ARG A 17 -31.14 -13.41 6.88
CA ARG A 17 -30.67 -14.66 7.48
C ARG A 17 -30.47 -15.78 6.46
N HIS A 18 -31.17 -15.72 5.33
CA HIS A 18 -31.06 -16.74 4.29
C HIS A 18 -29.85 -16.52 3.36
N TYR A 19 -29.24 -15.34 3.38
CA TYR A 19 -28.02 -15.05 2.61
C TYR A 19 -26.76 -15.73 3.20
N PHE A 20 -26.82 -16.13 4.47
CA PHE A 20 -25.67 -16.64 5.21
C PHE A 20 -25.93 -18.05 5.70
N ASP A 21 -24.96 -18.95 5.51
CA ASP A 21 -25.03 -20.30 6.08
C ASP A 21 -24.84 -20.27 7.60
N VAL A 22 -23.97 -19.38 8.10
CA VAL A 22 -23.69 -19.19 9.53
C VAL A 22 -23.64 -17.69 9.84
N ILE A 23 -24.27 -17.28 10.93
CA ILE A 23 -24.26 -15.89 11.40
C ILE A 23 -23.67 -15.87 12.81
N VAL A 24 -22.49 -15.26 12.96
CA VAL A 24 -21.84 -15.09 14.28
C VAL A 24 -21.84 -13.61 14.65
N VAL A 25 -22.40 -13.28 15.81
CA VAL A 25 -22.43 -11.93 16.39
C VAL A 25 -21.54 -11.86 17.63
N ALA A 26 -21.17 -10.65 18.02
CA ALA A 26 -20.29 -10.39 19.17
C ALA A 26 -19.07 -11.34 19.24
N ALA A 27 -18.45 -11.61 18.08
CA ALA A 27 -17.31 -12.52 17.96
C ALA A 27 -16.13 -12.13 18.88
N GLY A 28 -16.06 -10.87 19.32
CA GLY A 28 -15.04 -10.42 20.26
C GLY A 28 -13.65 -10.35 19.61
N LYS A 29 -13.57 -9.99 18.34
CA LYS A 29 -12.31 -9.77 17.60
C LYS A 29 -11.44 -8.72 18.33
N PRO A 30 -10.11 -8.91 18.41
CA PRO A 30 -9.32 -9.99 17.81
C PRO A 30 -9.32 -11.31 18.60
N GLY A 31 -9.91 -11.35 19.81
CA GLY A 31 -9.94 -12.53 20.67
C GLY A 31 -10.53 -13.77 20.00
N PHE A 32 -11.47 -13.60 19.06
CA PHE A 32 -11.98 -14.70 18.23
C PHE A 32 -10.89 -15.56 17.57
N PHE A 33 -9.78 -14.95 17.15
CA PHE A 33 -8.70 -15.62 16.43
C PHE A 33 -7.66 -16.27 17.35
N VAL A 34 -7.64 -15.93 18.64
CA VAL A 34 -6.55 -16.28 19.57
C VAL A 34 -7.05 -17.06 20.79
N GLU A 35 -8.23 -16.70 21.29
CA GLU A 35 -8.82 -17.28 22.48
C GLU A 35 -9.74 -18.46 22.15
N ALA A 36 -9.99 -19.33 23.13
CA ALA A 36 -10.88 -20.48 22.99
C ALA A 36 -12.25 -20.22 23.63
N ARG A 37 -12.91 -19.11 23.26
CA ARG A 37 -14.26 -18.82 23.76
C ARG A 37 -15.27 -19.76 23.09
N PRO A 38 -16.25 -20.31 23.84
CA PRO A 38 -17.23 -21.20 23.26
C PRO A 38 -18.17 -20.45 22.31
N LEU A 39 -18.64 -21.13 21.28
CA LEU A 39 -19.69 -20.64 20.40
C LEU A 39 -21.06 -20.94 21.04
N LEU A 40 -21.91 -19.91 21.14
CA LEU A 40 -23.21 -20.01 21.79
C LEU A 40 -24.33 -19.78 20.76
N LEU A 41 -25.35 -20.63 20.73
CA LEU A 41 -26.59 -20.39 20.02
C LEU A 41 -27.42 -19.34 20.77
N ARG A 42 -27.82 -18.29 20.06
CA ARG A 42 -28.67 -17.22 20.58
C ARG A 42 -30.12 -17.46 20.21
N ASN A 43 -30.97 -17.66 21.21
CA ASN A 43 -32.42 -17.76 21.04
C ASN A 43 -33.11 -16.66 21.86
N GLY A 44 -33.35 -15.50 21.21
CA GLY A 44 -33.80 -14.29 21.91
C GLY A 44 -32.72 -13.77 22.86
N ASP A 45 -33.03 -13.76 24.16
CA ASP A 45 -32.11 -13.34 25.23
C ASP A 45 -31.37 -14.53 25.89
N GLU A 46 -31.72 -15.77 25.53
CA GLU A 46 -31.04 -16.96 26.03
C GLU A 46 -29.82 -17.32 25.17
N LEU A 47 -28.72 -17.65 25.85
CA LEU A 47 -27.52 -18.22 25.25
C LEU A 47 -27.35 -19.67 25.69
N LYS A 48 -27.22 -20.57 24.73
CA LYS A 48 -27.00 -22.01 24.94
C LYS A 48 -25.77 -22.46 24.15
N PRO A 49 -25.06 -23.52 24.55
CA PRO A 49 -23.98 -24.07 23.72
C PRO A 49 -24.46 -24.36 22.29
N ALA A 50 -23.69 -23.95 21.29
CA ALA A 50 -24.05 -24.18 19.89
C ALA A 50 -24.04 -25.68 19.55
N PRO A 51 -25.11 -26.23 18.94
CA PRO A 51 -25.11 -27.60 18.46
C PRO A 51 -24.21 -27.74 17.22
N LEU A 52 -23.74 -28.96 16.95
CA LEU A 52 -23.12 -29.32 15.67
C LEU A 52 -23.96 -30.42 15.00
N PRO A 53 -24.28 -30.31 13.70
CA PRO A 53 -23.93 -29.22 12.78
C PRO A 53 -24.63 -27.89 13.12
N LEU A 54 -24.10 -26.78 12.62
CA LEU A 54 -24.75 -25.47 12.76
C LEU A 54 -25.98 -25.39 11.84
N ASP A 55 -27.02 -24.73 12.33
CA ASP A 55 -28.29 -24.55 11.64
C ASP A 55 -28.27 -23.28 10.80
N ARG A 56 -28.63 -23.39 9.52
CA ARG A 56 -28.73 -22.23 8.63
C ARG A 56 -29.79 -21.26 9.12
N GLY A 57 -29.44 -19.97 9.13
CA GLY A 57 -30.31 -18.88 9.60
C GLY A 57 -30.41 -18.76 11.12
N ALA A 58 -29.76 -19.64 11.88
CA ALA A 58 -29.55 -19.43 13.32
C ALA A 58 -28.49 -18.33 13.56
N VAL A 59 -28.59 -17.69 14.72
CA VAL A 59 -27.64 -16.66 15.15
C VAL A 59 -26.81 -17.21 16.29
N TYR A 60 -25.51 -17.16 16.13
CA TYR A 60 -24.53 -17.58 17.12
C TYR A 60 -23.80 -16.39 17.71
N GLU A 61 -23.28 -16.53 18.91
CA GLU A 61 -22.59 -15.48 19.65
C GLU A 61 -21.21 -15.95 20.13
N GLY A 62 -20.21 -15.08 20.02
CA GLY A 62 -18.84 -15.36 20.48
C GLY A 62 -18.13 -16.39 19.61
N GLY A 63 -17.64 -17.46 20.23
CA GLY A 63 -16.88 -18.50 19.54
C GLY A 63 -15.40 -18.19 19.34
N ASN A 64 -14.76 -19.10 18.63
CA ASN A 64 -13.37 -19.00 18.23
C ASN A 64 -13.17 -19.60 16.84
N LEU A 65 -12.03 -19.25 16.25
CA LEU A 65 -11.58 -19.72 14.94
C LEU A 65 -11.68 -21.24 14.79
N THR A 66 -11.11 -22.00 15.73
CA THR A 66 -11.00 -23.47 15.65
C THR A 66 -12.37 -24.14 15.60
N ASP A 67 -13.30 -23.70 16.45
CA ASP A 67 -14.64 -24.27 16.49
C ASP A 67 -15.45 -23.90 15.25
N LEU A 68 -15.25 -22.70 14.70
CA LEU A 68 -15.89 -22.30 13.44
C LEU A 68 -15.35 -23.11 12.25
N GLU A 69 -14.05 -23.32 12.15
CA GLU A 69 -13.46 -24.19 11.11
C GLU A 69 -13.99 -25.62 11.21
N ARG A 70 -14.05 -26.18 12.43
CA ARG A 70 -14.63 -27.50 12.68
C ARG A 70 -16.10 -27.55 12.25
N ALA A 71 -16.86 -26.52 12.54
CA ALA A 71 -18.28 -26.44 12.18
C ALA A 71 -18.51 -26.31 10.67
N LEU A 72 -17.65 -25.57 9.97
CA LEU A 72 -17.70 -25.41 8.51
C LEU A 72 -17.11 -26.61 7.75
N GLY A 73 -16.37 -27.50 8.43
CA GLY A 73 -15.71 -28.65 7.81
C GLY A 73 -14.58 -28.25 6.86
N THR A 74 -14.03 -27.05 7.01
CA THR A 74 -12.93 -26.52 6.19
C THR A 74 -12.05 -25.62 7.04
N SER A 75 -10.80 -25.43 6.64
CA SER A 75 -9.81 -24.68 7.40
C SER A 75 -8.81 -23.98 6.50
N GLY A 76 -8.06 -23.04 7.07
CA GLY A 76 -6.89 -22.45 6.46
C GLY A 76 -7.17 -21.69 5.15
N ASP A 77 -6.38 -21.99 4.11
CA ASP A 77 -6.35 -21.24 2.84
C ASP A 77 -7.61 -21.40 1.97
N ARG A 78 -8.50 -22.32 2.37
CA ARG A 78 -9.83 -22.50 1.78
C ARG A 78 -10.87 -21.51 2.30
N ILE A 79 -10.53 -20.72 3.32
CA ILE A 79 -11.39 -19.68 3.89
C ILE A 79 -10.85 -18.31 3.48
N LEU A 80 -11.72 -17.50 2.89
CA LEU A 80 -11.46 -16.10 2.57
C LEU A 80 -12.26 -15.22 3.53
N TYR A 81 -11.55 -14.46 4.36
CA TYR A 81 -12.14 -13.50 5.27
C TYR A 81 -12.08 -12.09 4.70
N VAL A 82 -13.20 -11.38 4.73
CA VAL A 82 -13.33 -10.04 4.18
C VAL A 82 -13.69 -9.09 5.32
N GLY A 83 -12.88 -8.06 5.55
CA GLY A 83 -13.06 -7.10 6.64
C GLY A 83 -12.45 -5.74 6.32
N ASP A 84 -12.72 -4.76 7.15
CA ASP A 84 -12.31 -3.36 6.99
C ASP A 84 -11.24 -2.92 8.00
N HIS A 85 -11.00 -3.68 9.07
CA HIS A 85 -10.06 -3.28 10.13
C HIS A 85 -8.80 -4.13 10.20
N ILE A 86 -7.65 -3.63 9.73
CA ILE A 86 -6.36 -4.36 9.70
C ILE A 86 -6.07 -5.13 11.00
N TYR A 87 -6.12 -4.47 12.17
CA TYR A 87 -5.73 -5.11 13.43
C TYR A 87 -6.75 -6.11 13.97
N GLY A 88 -8.04 -5.76 13.92
CA GLY A 88 -9.12 -6.61 14.43
C GLY A 88 -9.40 -7.81 13.53
N ASP A 89 -9.17 -7.64 12.22
CA ASP A 89 -9.61 -8.55 11.18
C ASP A 89 -8.46 -9.32 10.52
N ILE A 90 -7.35 -8.67 10.22
CA ILE A 90 -6.39 -9.15 9.21
C ILE A 90 -5.05 -9.57 9.83
N LEU A 91 -4.50 -8.76 10.75
CA LEU A 91 -3.17 -8.93 11.30
C LEU A 91 -3.06 -10.18 12.19
N ARG A 92 -4.12 -10.46 12.96
CA ARG A 92 -4.20 -11.65 13.83
C ARG A 92 -4.69 -12.88 13.10
N SER A 93 -5.59 -12.74 12.12
CA SER A 93 -5.96 -13.87 11.26
C SER A 93 -4.76 -14.36 10.48
N LYS A 94 -3.94 -13.50 9.84
CA LYS A 94 -2.78 -13.97 9.06
C LYS A 94 -1.64 -14.62 9.89
N ARG A 95 -1.45 -14.20 11.15
CA ARG A 95 -0.39 -14.75 12.02
C ARG A 95 -0.79 -16.04 12.72
N GLU A 96 -2.04 -16.14 13.14
CA GLU A 96 -2.56 -17.26 13.95
C GLU A 96 -3.46 -18.21 13.14
N SER A 97 -3.89 -17.81 11.94
CA SER A 97 -4.67 -18.62 11.01
C SER A 97 -4.03 -18.61 9.61
N ALA A 98 -4.33 -19.66 8.85
CA ALA A 98 -3.95 -19.73 7.43
C ALA A 98 -5.04 -19.15 6.51
N TRP A 99 -5.98 -18.37 7.06
CA TRP A 99 -7.05 -17.78 6.25
C TRP A 99 -6.50 -16.78 5.25
N ARG A 100 -7.09 -16.78 4.05
CA ARG A 100 -6.88 -15.70 3.09
C ARG A 100 -7.68 -14.49 3.54
N THR A 101 -7.15 -13.30 3.32
CA THR A 101 -7.73 -12.06 3.81
C THR A 101 -7.97 -11.06 2.69
N VAL A 102 -9.10 -10.38 2.72
CA VAL A 102 -9.41 -9.22 1.89
C VAL A 102 -9.67 -8.02 2.76
N MET A 103 -9.02 -6.91 2.44
CA MET A 103 -9.29 -5.63 3.08
C MET A 103 -10.27 -4.78 2.26
N ILE A 104 -11.29 -4.25 2.92
CA ILE A 104 -12.18 -3.23 2.37
C ILE A 104 -11.71 -1.86 2.86
N MET A 105 -11.27 -1.01 1.93
CA MET A 105 -10.70 0.32 2.22
C MET A 105 -11.50 1.38 1.47
N GLN A 106 -12.48 1.99 2.13
CA GLN A 106 -13.43 2.90 1.47
C GLN A 106 -12.74 4.14 0.91
N GLU A 107 -11.68 4.59 1.58
CA GLU A 107 -10.84 5.73 1.22
C GLU A 107 -10.13 5.56 -0.13
N MET A 108 -9.95 4.32 -0.58
CA MET A 108 -9.26 3.99 -1.84
C MET A 108 -9.87 4.69 -3.05
N GLU A 109 -11.19 4.92 -3.08
CA GLU A 109 -11.83 5.61 -4.21
C GLU A 109 -11.37 7.06 -4.34
N GLY A 110 -11.28 7.76 -3.20
CA GLY A 110 -10.79 9.14 -3.18
C GLY A 110 -9.31 9.20 -3.54
N GLU A 111 -8.53 8.23 -3.07
CA GLU A 111 -7.10 8.13 -3.38
C GLU A 111 -6.84 7.88 -4.86
N VAL A 112 -7.53 6.92 -5.48
CA VAL A 112 -7.42 6.67 -6.92
C VAL A 112 -7.83 7.91 -7.73
N ALA A 113 -8.90 8.59 -7.34
CA ALA A 113 -9.33 9.81 -8.02
C ALA A 113 -8.31 10.95 -7.90
N ALA A 114 -7.72 11.13 -6.72
CA ALA A 114 -6.66 12.11 -6.47
C ALA A 114 -5.40 11.81 -7.29
N THR A 115 -4.92 10.56 -7.28
CA THR A 115 -3.76 10.12 -8.07
C THR A 115 -3.96 10.33 -9.57
N GLU A 116 -5.14 10.00 -10.11
CA GLU A 116 -5.42 10.24 -11.53
C GLU A 116 -5.51 11.74 -11.86
N ALA A 117 -5.94 12.58 -10.91
CA ALA A 117 -6.03 14.03 -11.09
C ALA A 117 -4.65 14.71 -11.19
N CYS A 118 -3.65 14.25 -10.41
CA CYS A 118 -2.27 14.80 -10.41
C CYS A 118 -1.25 13.92 -11.15
N LYS A 119 -1.71 12.99 -11.97
CA LYS A 119 -0.86 12.03 -12.69
C LYS A 119 0.24 12.69 -13.52
N LYS A 120 -0.08 13.82 -14.18
CA LYS A 120 0.89 14.56 -14.99
C LYS A 120 2.01 15.14 -14.14
N GLU A 121 1.66 15.70 -13.00
CA GLU A 121 2.61 16.27 -12.05
C GLU A 121 3.50 15.18 -11.47
N ILE A 122 2.94 14.02 -11.12
CA ILE A 122 3.69 12.83 -10.67
C ILE A 122 4.69 12.37 -11.75
N ASP A 123 4.23 12.22 -13.00
CA ASP A 123 5.09 11.82 -14.11
C ASP A 123 6.23 12.84 -14.35
N GLN A 124 5.94 14.14 -14.23
CA GLN A 124 6.94 15.21 -14.35
C GLN A 124 7.98 15.17 -13.22
N VAL A 125 7.57 14.89 -11.98
CA VAL A 125 8.50 14.71 -10.86
C VAL A 125 9.45 13.55 -11.14
N HIS A 126 8.95 12.41 -11.62
CA HIS A 126 9.79 11.28 -12.00
C HIS A 126 10.82 11.64 -13.10
N GLU A 127 10.41 12.36 -14.15
CA GLU A 127 11.31 12.80 -15.22
C GLU A 127 12.39 13.78 -14.72
N LEU A 128 12.01 14.69 -13.81
CA LEU A 128 12.92 15.63 -13.18
C LEU A 128 13.93 14.93 -12.26
N HIS A 129 13.49 13.93 -11.49
CA HIS A 129 14.37 13.12 -10.63
C HIS A 129 15.40 12.36 -11.46
N ALA A 130 14.98 11.71 -12.56
CA ALA A 130 15.90 11.04 -13.48
C ALA A 130 16.92 12.02 -14.10
N SER A 131 16.44 13.18 -14.55
CA SER A 131 17.32 14.25 -15.10
C SER A 131 18.32 14.77 -14.05
N ARG A 132 17.88 14.86 -12.80
CA ARG A 132 18.72 15.29 -11.67
C ARG A 132 19.82 14.26 -11.37
N GLU A 133 19.49 12.97 -11.41
CA GLU A 133 20.45 11.88 -11.24
C GLU A 133 21.54 11.92 -12.31
N GLU A 134 21.18 12.10 -13.59
CA GLU A 134 22.14 12.27 -14.68
C GLU A 134 23.08 13.47 -14.46
N LEU A 135 22.53 14.59 -13.96
CA LEU A 135 23.33 15.78 -13.63
C LEU A 135 24.25 15.54 -12.44
N GLU A 136 23.83 14.75 -11.45
CA GLU A 136 24.68 14.35 -10.32
C GLU A 136 25.89 13.53 -10.78
N ASP A 137 25.69 12.59 -11.70
CA ASP A 137 26.77 11.80 -12.29
C ASP A 137 27.75 12.67 -13.10
N GLN A 138 27.22 13.58 -13.92
CA GLN A 138 28.05 14.57 -14.63
C GLN A 138 28.82 15.46 -13.64
N LEU A 139 28.17 15.89 -12.55
CA LEU A 139 28.80 16.69 -11.51
C LEU A 139 29.98 15.94 -10.88
N ARG A 140 29.80 14.66 -10.53
CA ARG A 140 30.87 13.79 -9.99
C ARG A 140 32.05 13.71 -10.96
N PHE A 141 31.78 13.48 -12.25
CA PHE A 141 32.82 13.44 -13.29
C PHE A 141 33.60 14.75 -13.39
N TYR A 142 32.93 15.90 -13.51
CA TYR A 142 33.61 17.19 -13.65
C TYR A 142 34.31 17.64 -12.37
N GLN A 143 33.81 17.27 -11.19
CA GLN A 143 34.52 17.50 -9.93
C GLN A 143 35.81 16.69 -9.84
N GLN A 144 35.81 15.43 -10.28
CA GLN A 144 37.02 14.63 -10.36
C GLN A 144 38.02 15.26 -11.34
N ARG A 145 37.56 15.62 -12.55
CA ARG A 145 38.41 16.30 -13.54
C ARG A 145 39.01 17.60 -13.00
N PHE A 146 38.22 18.40 -12.28
CA PHE A 146 38.71 19.63 -11.65
C PHE A 146 39.83 19.36 -10.63
N LYS A 147 39.69 18.31 -9.81
CA LYS A 147 40.72 17.90 -8.84
C LYS A 147 41.99 17.44 -9.55
N GLU A 148 41.87 16.64 -10.62
CA GLU A 148 43.00 16.17 -11.41
C GLU A 148 43.74 17.31 -12.10
N THR A 149 43.03 18.23 -12.77
CA THR A 149 43.65 19.41 -13.40
C THR A 149 44.30 20.32 -12.35
N SER A 150 43.68 20.49 -11.18
CA SER A 150 44.27 21.29 -10.09
C SER A 150 45.55 20.65 -9.56
N ARG A 151 45.56 19.32 -9.33
CA ARG A 151 46.76 18.59 -8.89
C ARG A 151 47.89 18.67 -9.93
N ARG A 152 47.58 18.60 -11.23
CA ARG A 152 48.57 18.79 -12.29
C ARG A 152 49.16 20.20 -12.31
N LEU A 153 48.35 21.22 -12.05
CA LEU A 153 48.82 22.60 -11.95
C LEU A 153 49.75 22.85 -10.75
N ASP A 154 49.58 22.07 -9.69
CA ASP A 154 50.43 22.11 -8.50
C ASP A 154 51.76 21.34 -8.67
N ASP A 155 51.88 20.51 -9.73
CA ASP A 155 53.10 19.75 -10.03
C ASP A 155 54.19 20.67 -10.63
N PRO A 156 55.37 20.78 -9.98
CA PRO A 156 56.45 21.66 -10.43
C PRO A 156 57.08 21.23 -11.77
N THR A 157 56.80 20.03 -12.27
CA THR A 157 57.33 19.52 -13.55
C THR A 157 56.57 20.01 -14.79
N VAL A 158 55.43 20.68 -14.61
CA VAL A 158 54.62 21.20 -15.72
C VAL A 158 55.28 22.43 -16.36
N ASN A 159 55.60 22.29 -17.65
CA ASN A 159 56.27 23.31 -18.45
C ASN A 159 55.42 24.58 -18.65
N GLY A 160 56.10 25.73 -18.86
CA GLY A 160 55.46 27.04 -19.01
C GLY A 160 54.49 27.18 -20.20
N THR A 161 54.58 26.32 -21.22
CA THR A 161 53.65 26.27 -22.36
C THR A 161 52.38 25.46 -22.06
N GLU A 162 52.44 24.45 -21.20
CA GLU A 162 51.29 23.60 -20.83
C GLU A 162 50.45 24.23 -19.72
N ARG A 163 51.08 25.00 -18.83
CA ARG A 163 50.44 25.69 -17.71
C ARG A 163 49.23 26.58 -18.10
N PRO A 164 49.32 27.48 -19.09
CA PRO A 164 48.17 28.31 -19.49
C PRO A 164 47.02 27.49 -20.09
N MET A 165 47.32 26.38 -20.77
CA MET A 165 46.29 25.47 -21.28
C MET A 165 45.54 24.78 -20.13
N LEU A 166 46.27 24.28 -19.12
CA LEU A 166 45.69 23.66 -17.93
C LEU A 166 44.88 24.64 -17.07
N GLU A 167 45.33 25.89 -16.96
CA GLU A 167 44.57 26.95 -16.29
C GLU A 167 43.26 27.26 -17.02
N ALA A 168 43.30 27.37 -18.36
CA ALA A 168 42.11 27.58 -19.17
C ALA A 168 41.13 26.39 -19.04
N GLU A 169 41.64 25.16 -19.01
CA GLU A 169 40.84 23.96 -18.79
C GLU A 169 40.21 23.96 -17.39
N ARG A 170 40.98 24.25 -16.34
CA ARG A 170 40.47 24.34 -14.96
C ARG A 170 39.31 25.34 -14.85
N VAL A 171 39.44 26.50 -15.49
CA VAL A 171 38.38 27.52 -15.53
C VAL A 171 37.14 27.00 -16.27
N ARG A 172 37.32 26.33 -17.42
CA ARG A 172 36.20 25.72 -18.17
C ARG A 172 35.47 24.68 -17.34
N VAL A 173 36.20 23.74 -16.73
CA VAL A 173 35.63 22.70 -15.87
C VAL A 173 34.90 23.32 -14.68
N LYS A 174 35.48 24.32 -14.02
CA LYS A 174 34.83 25.05 -12.92
C LYS A 174 33.50 25.69 -13.37
N ARG A 175 33.48 26.34 -14.54
CA ARG A 175 32.23 26.92 -15.10
C ARG A 175 31.18 25.85 -15.36
N THR A 176 31.58 24.68 -15.89
CA THR A 176 30.67 23.55 -16.10
C THR A 176 30.10 23.03 -14.78
N VAL A 177 30.92 22.88 -13.74
CA VAL A 177 30.47 22.49 -12.39
C VAL A 177 29.44 23.47 -11.84
N GLU A 178 29.69 24.78 -11.94
CA GLU A 178 28.75 25.79 -11.47
C GLU A 178 27.44 25.81 -12.28
N ARG A 179 27.52 25.56 -13.60
CA ARG A 179 26.34 25.41 -14.46
C ARG A 179 25.48 24.22 -14.02
N ILE A 180 26.09 23.06 -13.82
CA ILE A 180 25.38 21.83 -13.40
C ILE A 180 24.71 22.05 -12.04
N ARG A 181 25.43 22.63 -11.06
CA ARG A 181 24.85 23.01 -9.76
C ARG A 181 23.69 24.00 -9.88
N GLY A 182 23.73 24.90 -10.86
CA GLY A 182 22.62 25.80 -11.18
C GLY A 182 21.39 25.04 -11.68
N GLN A 183 21.59 24.12 -12.62
CA GLN A 183 20.50 23.29 -13.17
C GLN A 183 19.88 22.38 -12.10
N MET A 184 20.69 21.72 -11.28
CA MET A 184 20.18 20.90 -10.17
C MET A 184 19.31 21.71 -9.21
N ARG A 185 19.74 22.91 -8.81
CA ARG A 185 18.93 23.79 -7.94
C ARG A 185 17.62 24.23 -8.59
N GLN A 186 17.61 24.41 -9.91
CA GLN A 186 16.39 24.73 -10.64
C GLN A 186 15.43 23.54 -10.64
N ILE A 187 15.94 22.33 -10.86
CA ILE A 187 15.15 21.10 -10.78
C ILE A 187 14.59 20.92 -9.36
N ASP A 188 15.42 21.06 -8.33
CA ASP A 188 14.99 20.95 -6.93
C ASP A 188 13.82 21.90 -6.63
N HIS A 189 13.88 23.14 -7.13
CA HIS A 189 12.80 24.10 -6.96
C HIS A 189 11.52 23.69 -7.70
N GLN A 190 11.63 23.18 -8.94
CA GLN A 190 10.48 22.70 -9.71
C GLN A 190 9.81 21.50 -9.06
N VAL A 191 10.62 20.55 -8.56
CA VAL A 191 10.14 19.38 -7.81
C VAL A 191 9.34 19.83 -6.60
N THR A 192 9.89 20.72 -5.76
CA THR A 192 9.17 21.21 -4.56
C THR A 192 7.83 21.88 -4.89
N GLU A 193 7.71 22.61 -6.00
CA GLU A 193 6.44 23.22 -6.40
C GLU A 193 5.43 22.17 -6.92
N LEU A 194 5.91 21.15 -7.65
CA LEU A 194 5.08 20.04 -8.11
C LEU A 194 4.61 19.15 -6.96
N GLU A 195 5.48 18.82 -6.01
CA GLU A 195 5.14 18.06 -4.80
C GLU A 195 4.01 18.74 -4.02
N ARG A 196 4.08 20.07 -3.84
CA ARG A 196 2.98 20.81 -3.20
C ARG A 196 1.67 20.74 -3.98
N ALA A 197 1.73 20.75 -5.32
CA ALA A 197 0.55 20.61 -6.15
C ALA A 197 -0.04 19.20 -6.06
N ILE A 198 0.81 18.17 -6.01
CA ILE A 198 0.42 16.77 -5.80
C ILE A 198 -0.25 16.61 -4.43
N ASP A 199 0.38 17.10 -3.36
CA ASP A 199 -0.15 17.04 -1.99
C ASP A 199 -1.52 17.69 -1.87
N ALA A 200 -1.74 18.80 -2.60
CA ALA A 200 -3.02 19.51 -2.62
C ALA A 200 -4.17 18.71 -3.26
N CYS A 201 -3.88 17.64 -4.01
CA CYS A 201 -4.90 16.72 -4.52
C CYS A 201 -5.39 15.71 -3.47
N PHE A 202 -4.61 15.49 -2.40
CA PHE A 202 -4.94 14.57 -1.33
C PHE A 202 -5.50 15.31 -0.11
N HIS A 203 -5.61 14.62 1.03
CA HIS A 203 -6.15 15.21 2.24
C HIS A 203 -5.25 16.37 2.73
N PRO A 204 -5.78 17.58 3.00
CA PRO A 204 -4.97 18.78 3.24
C PRO A 204 -3.98 18.72 4.41
N TYR A 205 -4.21 17.82 5.37
CA TYR A 205 -3.38 17.70 6.58
C TYR A 205 -2.56 16.40 6.65
N TRP A 206 -2.97 15.38 5.88
CA TRP A 206 -2.42 14.02 6.04
C TRP A 206 -1.86 13.45 4.74
N GLY A 207 -2.09 14.12 3.60
CA GLY A 207 -1.64 13.66 2.30
C GLY A 207 -2.35 12.37 1.88
N SER A 208 -1.62 11.55 1.13
CA SER A 208 -2.05 10.22 0.69
C SER A 208 -2.09 9.24 1.87
N LEU A 209 -3.05 8.31 1.84
CA LEU A 209 -3.16 7.26 2.85
C LEU A 209 -2.14 6.14 2.59
N MET A 210 -1.80 5.87 1.33
CA MET A 210 -0.92 4.77 0.92
C MET A 210 0.55 5.18 0.72
N LYS A 211 0.84 6.48 0.58
CA LYS A 211 2.17 7.00 0.27
C LYS A 211 2.65 8.06 1.25
N GLU A 212 3.95 8.05 1.52
CA GLU A 212 4.68 9.12 2.22
C GLU A 212 5.84 9.54 1.29
N ALA A 213 5.66 10.64 0.57
CA ALA A 213 6.52 11.00 -0.56
C ALA A 213 6.68 9.82 -1.55
N ASP A 214 7.91 9.39 -1.82
CA ASP A 214 8.21 8.26 -2.72
C ASP A 214 7.94 6.89 -2.06
N ASP A 215 7.98 6.84 -0.74
CA ASP A 215 7.86 5.60 0.04
C ASP A 215 6.39 5.22 0.30
N ARG A 216 6.18 3.96 0.69
CA ARG A 216 4.88 3.52 1.19
C ARG A 216 4.67 4.08 2.59
N SER A 217 3.44 4.49 2.89
CA SER A 217 3.08 4.88 4.25
C SER A 217 3.08 3.65 5.17
N SER A 218 3.16 3.88 6.48
CA SER A 218 3.01 2.81 7.47
C SER A 218 1.68 2.03 7.32
N PHE A 219 0.62 2.69 6.87
CA PHE A 219 -0.65 2.03 6.57
C PHE A 219 -0.57 1.22 5.27
N GLY A 220 0.05 1.77 4.22
CA GLY A 220 0.29 1.06 2.96
C GLY A 220 1.09 -0.22 3.16
N ASP A 221 2.15 -0.17 3.96
CA ASP A 221 2.94 -1.36 4.35
C ASP A 221 2.06 -2.40 5.05
N GLN A 222 1.19 -1.99 5.97
CA GLN A 222 0.27 -2.93 6.65
C GLN A 222 -0.72 -3.57 5.68
N VAL A 223 -1.27 -2.81 4.73
CA VAL A 223 -2.19 -3.33 3.73
C VAL A 223 -1.49 -4.41 2.91
N GLU A 224 -0.26 -4.14 2.45
CA GLU A 224 0.53 -5.07 1.66
C GLU A 224 0.95 -6.32 2.45
N ASP A 225 1.37 -6.13 3.70
CA ASP A 225 1.81 -7.22 4.57
C ASP A 225 0.66 -8.14 4.99
N TYR A 226 -0.56 -7.63 5.14
CA TYR A 226 -1.64 -8.37 5.79
C TYR A 226 -2.79 -8.74 4.86
N ALA A 227 -3.11 -7.96 3.83
CA ALA A 227 -4.20 -8.25 2.92
C ALA A 227 -3.73 -9.02 1.69
N CYS A 228 -4.35 -10.16 1.39
CA CYS A 228 -4.08 -10.87 0.13
C CYS A 228 -4.65 -10.11 -1.07
N LEU A 229 -5.78 -9.44 -0.87
CA LEU A 229 -6.44 -8.55 -1.81
C LEU A 229 -6.97 -7.35 -1.03
N TYR A 230 -7.10 -6.21 -1.68
CA TYR A 230 -7.82 -5.07 -1.11
C TYR A 230 -8.65 -4.39 -2.20
N THR A 231 -9.75 -3.78 -1.79
CA THR A 231 -10.63 -3.04 -2.70
C THR A 231 -11.50 -2.06 -1.92
N SER A 232 -12.13 -1.10 -2.59
CA SER A 232 -12.96 -0.10 -1.90
C SER A 232 -14.28 -0.65 -1.35
N ARG A 233 -14.86 -1.65 -2.02
CA ARG A 233 -16.17 -2.21 -1.70
C ARG A 233 -16.24 -3.69 -2.02
N VAL A 234 -16.99 -4.45 -1.21
CA VAL A 234 -17.23 -5.89 -1.47
C VAL A 234 -17.91 -6.11 -2.83
N SER A 235 -18.77 -5.18 -3.26
CA SER A 235 -19.45 -5.25 -4.56
C SER A 235 -18.49 -5.27 -5.75
N ASN A 236 -17.24 -4.83 -5.60
CA ASN A 236 -16.27 -4.83 -6.70
C ASN A 236 -15.93 -6.27 -7.16
N PHE A 237 -16.13 -7.27 -6.29
CA PHE A 237 -15.99 -8.68 -6.68
C PHE A 237 -17.06 -9.16 -7.66
N TYR A 238 -18.20 -8.46 -7.79
CA TYR A 238 -19.24 -8.83 -8.75
C TYR A 238 -18.76 -8.75 -10.20
N GLY A 239 -17.76 -7.89 -10.48
CA GLY A 239 -17.13 -7.79 -11.80
C GLY A 239 -16.25 -8.99 -12.18
N TYR A 240 -16.02 -9.94 -11.26
CA TYR A 240 -15.13 -11.08 -11.45
C TYR A 240 -15.89 -12.40 -11.44
N SER A 241 -15.34 -13.39 -12.15
CA SER A 241 -15.83 -14.77 -12.05
C SER A 241 -15.58 -15.31 -10.63
N PRO A 242 -16.51 -16.12 -10.06
CA PRO A 242 -16.24 -16.87 -8.83
C PRO A 242 -15.04 -17.83 -8.92
N LEU A 243 -14.57 -18.15 -10.14
CA LEU A 243 -13.39 -18.97 -10.40
C LEU A 243 -12.14 -18.15 -10.74
N GLN A 244 -12.18 -16.82 -10.52
CA GLN A 244 -11.07 -15.92 -10.84
C GLN A 244 -9.81 -16.29 -10.04
N HIS A 245 -8.69 -16.38 -10.75
CA HIS A 245 -7.37 -16.51 -10.14
C HIS A 245 -6.67 -15.13 -10.14
N PHE A 246 -6.60 -14.49 -8.97
CA PHE A 246 -5.87 -13.23 -8.81
C PHE A 246 -4.36 -13.47 -8.80
N ARG A 247 -3.59 -12.58 -9.45
CA ARG A 247 -2.13 -12.62 -9.50
C ARG A 247 -1.58 -11.23 -9.19
N SER A 248 -0.58 -11.17 -8.31
CA SER A 248 0.18 -9.95 -8.09
C SER A 248 1.18 -9.73 -9.23
N ALA A 249 1.58 -8.48 -9.43
CA ALA A 249 2.77 -8.18 -10.21
C ALA A 249 4.00 -8.79 -9.53
N ARG A 250 5.07 -9.01 -10.32
CA ARG A 250 6.37 -9.41 -9.77
C ARG A 250 6.93 -8.25 -8.96
N ASP A 251 7.21 -8.51 -7.69
CA ASP A 251 7.93 -7.57 -6.84
C ASP A 251 9.35 -7.36 -7.38
N ARG A 252 9.84 -6.11 -7.34
CA ARG A 252 11.14 -5.74 -7.88
C ARG A 252 12.11 -5.46 -6.77
N MET A 253 13.26 -6.14 -6.80
CA MET A 253 14.37 -5.83 -5.91
C MET A 253 15.22 -4.70 -6.50
N ALA A 254 15.94 -3.95 -5.66
CA ALA A 254 16.76 -2.81 -6.10
C ALA A 254 17.86 -3.13 -7.13
N HIS A 255 18.17 -4.41 -7.39
CA HIS A 255 19.16 -4.85 -8.38
C HIS A 255 18.54 -5.36 -9.69
N GLU A 256 17.20 -5.38 -9.79
CA GLU A 256 16.43 -5.79 -10.97
C GLU A 256 15.97 -4.58 -11.79
#